data_AF-A0A7D5C4G4-F1
#
_entry.id   AF-A0A7D5C4G4-F1
#
_cell.length_a   1.000
_cell.length_b   1.000
_cell.length_c   1.000
_cell.angle_alpha   90.00
_cell.angle_beta   90.00
_cell.angle_gamma   90.00
#
_symmetry.space_group_name_H-M   'P 1'
#
loop_
_entity.id
_entity.type
_entity.pdbx_description
1 polymer ?
#
loop_
_entity_poly.entity_id
_entity_poly.type
_entity_poly.pdbx_seq_one_letter_code
_entity_poly.pdbx_strand_id
1 'polypeptide(L)'
;MTANNETGRIAKLDEVKELLARLEEEKDMKLGGPRGALMRAGQSVSVESAYMNHMQKAAGQITGLAIEGGYDETASDVAALIDELEAASRGGSE
;
A
#
# COMPACT_ATOMS: atom_id res chain seq x y z
N MET A 1 -15.19 -9.04 16.83
CA MET A 1 -13.83 -8.47 16.91
C MET A 1 -13.36 -7.94 15.55
N THR A 2 -14.23 -7.35 14.73
CA THR A 2 -13.92 -7.01 13.32
C THR A 2 -13.48 -5.55 13.12
N ALA A 3 -13.98 -4.64 13.96
CA ALA A 3 -13.75 -3.20 13.82
C ALA A 3 -12.28 -2.79 14.01
N ASN A 4 -11.55 -3.37 14.97
CA ASN A 4 -10.15 -3.00 15.21
C ASN A 4 -9.24 -3.34 14.01
N ASN A 5 -9.52 -4.44 13.31
CA ASN A 5 -8.73 -4.87 12.16
C ASN A 5 -9.11 -4.09 10.89
N GLU A 6 -10.35 -3.64 10.76
CA GLU A 6 -10.77 -2.75 9.67
C GLU A 6 -10.17 -1.35 9.83
N THR A 7 -10.20 -0.78 11.04
CA THR A 7 -9.57 0.52 11.32
C THR A 7 -8.06 0.50 11.05
N GLY A 8 -7.36 -0.57 11.49
CA GLY A 8 -5.94 -0.72 11.20
C GLY A 8 -5.64 -0.81 9.69
N ARG A 9 -6.48 -1.54 8.94
CA ARG A 9 -6.37 -1.61 7.47
C ARG A 9 -6.67 -0.28 6.79
N ILE A 10 -7.62 0.51 7.28
CA ILE A 10 -7.88 1.85 6.75
C ILE A 10 -6.67 2.77 6.98
N ALA A 11 -6.09 2.77 8.18
CA ALA A 11 -4.91 3.57 8.47
C ALA A 11 -3.74 3.20 7.54
N LYS A 12 -3.47 1.90 7.38
CA LYS A 12 -2.40 1.42 6.49
C LYS A 12 -2.67 1.73 5.01
N LEU A 13 -3.93 1.69 4.58
CA LEU A 13 -4.32 2.13 3.24
C LEU A 13 -4.01 3.63 3.03
N ASP A 14 -4.27 4.46 4.03
CA ASP A 14 -4.02 5.89 3.94
C ASP A 14 -2.52 6.21 3.89
N GLU A 15 -1.69 5.50 4.67
CA GLU A 15 -0.21 5.60 4.57
C GLU A 15 0.29 5.31 3.14
N VAL A 16 -0.20 4.25 2.48
CA VAL A 16 0.22 3.96 1.09
C VAL A 16 -0.28 4.99 0.09
N LYS A 17 -1.45 5.59 0.33
CA LYS A 17 -1.93 6.70 -0.50
C LYS A 17 -1.04 7.93 -0.38
N GLU A 18 -0.50 8.21 0.81
CA GLU A 18 0.45 9.31 1.02
C GLU A 18 1.75 9.08 0.26
N LEU A 19 2.31 7.87 0.31
CA LEU A 19 3.50 7.50 -0.46
C LEU A 19 3.26 7.58 -1.98
N LEU A 20 2.08 7.14 -2.44
CA LEU A 20 1.69 7.31 -3.82
C LEU A 20 1.59 8.80 -4.19
N ALA A 21 0.99 9.63 -3.35
CA ALA A 21 0.86 11.06 -3.60
C ALA A 21 2.22 11.75 -3.70
N ARG A 22 3.16 11.39 -2.81
CA ARG A 22 4.56 11.83 -2.87
C ARG A 22 5.21 11.45 -4.20
N LEU A 23 5.10 10.19 -4.63
CA LEU A 23 5.65 9.76 -5.92
C LEU A 23 5.02 10.48 -7.12
N GLU A 24 3.71 10.72 -7.07
CA GLU A 24 2.99 11.46 -8.11
C GLU A 24 3.44 12.92 -8.21
N GLU A 25 3.77 13.55 -7.09
CA GLU A 25 4.34 14.89 -7.03
C GLU A 25 5.77 14.88 -7.59
N GLU A 26 6.61 13.94 -7.15
CA GLU A 26 7.98 13.77 -7.62
C GLU A 26 8.07 13.51 -9.14
N LYS A 27 7.07 12.84 -9.71
CA LYS A 27 6.96 12.55 -11.15
C LYS A 27 6.14 13.58 -11.94
N ASP A 28 5.52 14.56 -11.27
CA ASP A 28 4.54 15.49 -11.86
C ASP A 28 3.46 14.79 -12.70
N MET A 29 2.98 13.62 -12.25
CA MET A 29 1.99 12.84 -12.99
C MET A 29 1.16 11.93 -12.10
N LYS A 30 -0.07 11.63 -12.54
CA LYS A 30 -0.95 10.70 -11.83
C LYS A 30 -0.72 9.25 -12.24
N LEU A 31 -0.56 8.36 -11.27
CA LEU A 31 -0.22 6.96 -11.49
C LEU A 31 -1.48 6.09 -11.37
N GLY A 32 -2.21 5.97 -12.48
CA GLY A 32 -3.51 5.29 -12.53
C GLY A 32 -3.49 3.82 -12.08
N GLY A 33 -2.38 3.09 -12.33
CA GLY A 33 -2.21 1.70 -11.90
C GLY A 33 -2.27 1.55 -10.37
N PRO A 34 -1.31 2.13 -9.63
CA PRO A 34 -1.35 2.18 -8.16
C PRO A 34 -2.66 2.71 -7.59
N ARG A 35 -3.20 3.82 -8.13
CA ARG A 35 -4.49 4.38 -7.68
C ARG A 35 -5.62 3.35 -7.76
N GLY A 36 -5.73 2.65 -8.88
CA GLY A 36 -6.76 1.63 -9.08
C GLY A 36 -6.59 0.42 -8.14
N ALA A 37 -5.35 0.07 -7.79
CA ALA A 37 -5.08 -0.97 -6.80
C ALA A 37 -5.47 -0.54 -5.39
N LEU A 38 -5.13 0.68 -4.96
CA LEU A 38 -5.53 1.22 -3.66
C LEU A 38 -7.05 1.42 -3.54
N MET A 39 -7.71 1.82 -4.62
CA MET A 39 -9.17 1.90 -4.65
C MET A 39 -9.81 0.53 -4.36
N ARG A 40 -9.29 -0.54 -4.99
CA ARG A 40 -9.76 -1.90 -4.74
C ARG A 40 -9.43 -2.39 -3.34
N ALA A 41 -8.25 -2.04 -2.80
CA ALA A 41 -7.92 -2.32 -1.39
C ALA A 41 -8.92 -1.67 -0.43
N GLY A 42 -9.30 -0.41 -0.69
CA GLY A 42 -10.35 0.29 0.05
C GLY A 42 -11.72 -0.40 -0.01
N GLN A 43 -12.07 -0.99 -1.15
CA GLN A 43 -13.32 -1.74 -1.32
C GLN A 43 -13.29 -3.11 -0.62
N SER A 44 -12.11 -3.65 -0.33
CA SER A 44 -11.92 -4.94 0.31
C SER A 44 -11.47 -4.84 1.77
N VAL A 45 -11.54 -3.67 2.41
CA VAL A 45 -11.09 -3.47 3.81
C VAL A 45 -11.73 -4.40 4.82
N SER A 46 -12.89 -5.02 4.53
CA SER A 46 -13.51 -6.03 5.41
C SER A 46 -12.98 -7.44 5.17
N VAL A 47 -12.42 -7.74 3.99
CA VAL A 47 -11.93 -9.06 3.57
C VAL A 47 -10.41 -9.05 3.50
N GLU A 48 -9.75 -9.61 4.52
CA GLU A 48 -8.30 -9.49 4.73
C GLU A 48 -7.48 -9.95 3.53
N SER A 49 -7.71 -11.15 3.01
CA SER A 49 -6.94 -11.69 1.88
C SER A 49 -7.05 -10.82 0.62
N ALA A 50 -8.24 -10.28 0.33
CA ALA A 50 -8.46 -9.40 -0.82
C ALA A 50 -7.84 -8.02 -0.59
N TYR A 51 -7.93 -7.48 0.62
CA TYR A 51 -7.24 -6.25 1.03
C TYR A 51 -5.72 -6.38 0.84
N MET A 52 -5.13 -7.43 1.43
CA MET A 52 -3.68 -7.66 1.38
C MET A 52 -3.18 -7.82 -0.05
N ASN A 53 -3.88 -8.59 -0.90
CA ASN A 53 -3.52 -8.75 -2.31
C ASN A 53 -3.48 -7.39 -3.04
N HIS A 54 -4.50 -6.55 -2.84
CA HIS A 54 -4.57 -5.25 -3.49
C HIS A 54 -3.53 -4.25 -2.94
N MET A 55 -3.24 -4.28 -1.63
CA MET A 55 -2.19 -3.48 -1.01
C MET A 55 -0.80 -3.87 -1.53
N GLN A 56 -0.47 -5.17 -1.56
CA GLN A 56 0.80 -5.66 -2.11
C GLN A 56 0.97 -5.28 -3.58
N LYS A 57 -0.10 -5.40 -4.37
CA LYS A 57 -0.09 -4.98 -5.77
C LYS A 57 0.17 -3.47 -5.90
N ALA A 58 -0.51 -2.64 -5.10
CA ALA A 58 -0.31 -1.20 -5.13
C ALA A 58 1.13 -0.84 -4.74
N ALA A 59 1.58 -1.34 -3.59
CA ALA A 59 2.90 -1.05 -3.07
C ALA A 59 4.00 -1.51 -4.03
N GLY A 60 3.93 -2.73 -4.57
CA GLY A 60 4.91 -3.21 -5.55
C GLY A 60 4.97 -2.35 -6.82
N GLN A 61 3.83 -1.82 -7.29
CA GLN A 61 3.81 -0.88 -8.41
C GLN A 61 4.44 0.47 -8.03
N ILE A 62 4.16 1.00 -6.84
CA ILE A 62 4.76 2.25 -6.36
C ILE A 62 6.27 2.10 -6.21
N THR A 63 6.75 1.03 -5.55
CA THR A 63 8.18 0.72 -5.40
C THR A 63 8.87 0.62 -6.76
N GLY A 64 8.31 -0.13 -7.70
CA GLY A 64 8.90 -0.25 -9.05
C GLY A 64 9.01 1.10 -9.76
N LEU A 65 7.95 1.91 -9.74
CA LEU A 65 7.93 3.23 -10.36
C LEU A 65 8.82 4.26 -9.67
N ALA A 66 9.03 4.10 -8.35
CA ALA A 66 9.95 4.90 -7.56
C ALA A 66 11.41 4.58 -7.94
N ILE A 67 11.77 3.29 -7.99
CA ILE A 67 13.09 2.81 -8.43
C ILE A 67 13.39 3.27 -9.86
N GLU A 68 12.44 3.10 -10.79
CA GLU A 68 12.59 3.54 -12.18
C GLU A 68 12.84 5.05 -12.32
N GLY A 69 12.33 5.84 -11.38
CA GLY A 69 12.51 7.29 -11.36
C GLY A 69 13.70 7.79 -10.53
N GLY A 70 14.44 6.91 -9.85
CA GLY A 70 15.51 7.30 -8.93
C GLY A 70 15.02 7.95 -7.63
N TYR A 71 13.79 7.65 -7.20
CA TYR A 71 13.20 8.15 -5.96
C TYR A 71 13.46 7.17 -4.81
N ASP A 72 14.73 7.04 -4.42
CA ASP A 72 15.21 6.00 -3.51
C ASP A 72 14.54 6.04 -2.13
N GLU A 73 14.26 7.24 -1.60
CA GLU A 73 13.55 7.40 -0.32
C GLU A 73 12.12 6.87 -0.41
N THR A 74 11.36 7.30 -1.42
CA THR A 74 10.00 6.81 -1.68
C THR A 74 9.99 5.29 -1.92
N ALA A 75 10.98 4.75 -2.62
CA ALA A 75 11.11 3.30 -2.81
C ALA A 75 11.34 2.56 -1.49
N SER A 76 12.21 3.08 -0.63
CA SER A 76 12.51 2.51 0.69
C SER A 76 11.31 2.56 1.62
N ASP A 77 10.60 3.69 1.69
CA ASP A 77 9.41 3.86 2.54
C ASP A 77 8.31 2.88 2.16
N VAL A 78 8.07 2.69 0.86
CA VAL A 78 7.05 1.74 0.38
C VAL A 78 7.48 0.29 0.65
N ALA A 79 8.78 -0.02 0.50
CA ALA A 79 9.29 -1.36 0.79
C ALA A 79 9.14 -1.73 2.28
N ALA A 80 9.44 -0.80 3.19
CA ALA A 80 9.22 -1.01 4.62
C ALA A 80 7.74 -1.30 4.94
N LEU A 81 6.83 -0.60 4.26
CA LEU A 81 5.39 -0.81 4.43
C LEU A 81 4.94 -2.19 3.91
N ILE A 82 5.54 -2.71 2.83
CA ILE A 82 5.30 -4.09 2.35
C ILE A 82 5.72 -5.10 3.42
N ASP A 83 6.90 -4.92 4.02
CA ASP A 83 7.39 -5.83 5.07
C ASP A 83 6.47 -5.82 6.29
N GLU A 84 5.96 -4.65 6.70
CA GLU A 84 4.97 -4.53 7.77
C GLU A 84 3.65 -5.22 7.44
N LEU A 85 3.16 -5.07 6.21
CA LEU A 85 1.96 -5.74 5.71
C LEU A 85 2.13 -7.27 5.76
N GLU A 86 3.27 -7.79 5.33
CA GLU A 86 3.56 -9.22 5.39
C GLU A 86 3.70 -9.74 6.82
N ALA A 87 4.35 -8.98 7.71
CA ALA A 87 4.49 -9.33 9.11
C ALA A 87 3.13 -9.40 9.81
N ALA A 88 2.25 -8.44 9.57
CA ALA A 88 0.90 -8.43 10.11
C ALA A 88 0.07 -9.63 9.63
N SER A 89 0.24 -10.05 8.37
CA SER A 89 -0.44 -11.23 7.83
C SER A 89 0.08 -12.56 8.40
N ARG A 90 1.35 -12.62 8.83
CA ARG A 90 1.94 -13.83 9.43
C ARG A 90 1.69 -13.95 10.93
N GLY A 91 1.53 -12.82 11.64
CA GLY A 91 1.29 -12.77 13.08
C GLY A 91 -0.14 -13.04 13.54
N GLY A 92 -1.09 -13.24 12.61
CA GLY A 92 -2.49 -13.58 12.93
C GLY A 92 -2.76 -15.05 13.31
N SER A 93 -1.70 -15.84 13.57
CA SER A 93 -1.77 -17.27 13.94
C SER A 93 -1.22 -17.51 15.35
N GLU A 94 -1.74 -16.83 16.36
CA GLU A 94 -1.54 -17.21 17.78
C GLU A 94 -2.84 -17.10 18.58
#